data_AF-A0A964ZSF5-F1
#
_entry.id   AF-A0A964ZSF5-F1
#
_cell.length_a   1.000
_cell.length_b   1.000
_cell.length_c   1.000
_cell.angle_alpha   90.00
_cell.angle_beta   90.00
_cell.angle_gamma   90.00
#
_symmetry.space_group_name_H-M   'P 1'
#
loop_
_entity.id
_entity.type
_entity.pdbx_description
1 polymer ?
#
loop_
_entity_poly.entity_id
_entity_poly.type
_entity_poly.pdbx_seq_one_letter_code
_entity_poly.pdbx_strand_id
1 'polypeptide(L)'
;MSATGVMATLSPSMDIQVSSNFERLLFEMNKRDGAATSAQMTRFRESKQLAVDAATFGEWIRPVFRGQRCSDVDTLEKIAEVHRRHGVLVDPHTAVGLVATDACAAPDEPVVTLATAHPAKFADAVAQATGVRPSLPAHMADLFERPEHTTQLPNDLVAVQRFVASATTAR
;
A
#
# COMPACT_ATOMS: atom_id res chain seq x y z
N MET A 1 -16.07 -5.84 -0.72
CA MET A 1 -14.75 -6.33 -1.19
C MET A 1 -14.98 -7.55 -2.06
N SER A 2 -14.30 -7.62 -3.20
CA SER A 2 -14.36 -8.76 -4.13
C SER A 2 -12.95 -9.09 -4.60
N ALA A 3 -12.56 -10.37 -4.61
CA ALA A 3 -11.24 -10.79 -5.07
C ALA A 3 -11.28 -11.17 -6.56
N THR A 4 -10.83 -10.28 -7.45
CA THR A 4 -10.97 -10.42 -8.92
C THR A 4 -9.65 -10.40 -9.70
N GLY A 5 -8.51 -10.20 -9.03
CA GLY A 5 -7.17 -10.15 -9.63
C GLY A 5 -6.38 -8.94 -9.12
N VAL A 6 -5.11 -8.81 -9.49
CA VAL A 6 -4.28 -7.64 -9.17
C VAL A 6 -3.85 -6.99 -10.48
N MET A 7 -3.98 -5.66 -10.56
CA MET A 7 -3.46 -4.85 -11.65
C MET A 7 -2.19 -4.16 -11.17
N ALA A 8 -1.13 -4.22 -11.97
CA ALA A 8 0.10 -3.49 -11.67
C ALA A 8 -0.13 -1.99 -11.85
N THR A 9 0.36 -1.19 -10.90
CA THR A 9 0.30 0.28 -10.91
C THR A 9 1.68 0.90 -10.68
N LEU A 10 1.76 2.22 -10.72
CA LEU A 10 2.96 2.96 -10.32
C LEU A 10 3.20 2.94 -8.80
N SER A 11 2.21 2.52 -8.02
CA SER A 11 2.26 2.38 -6.57
C SER A 11 2.19 0.91 -6.13
N PRO A 12 3.16 0.06 -6.50
CA PRO A 12 3.04 -1.40 -6.41
C PRO A 12 2.88 -1.93 -4.99
N SER A 13 3.26 -1.15 -3.96
CA SER A 13 3.08 -1.55 -2.56
C SER A 13 1.61 -1.50 -2.12
N MET A 14 0.74 -0.88 -2.93
CA MET A 14 -0.70 -0.78 -2.72
C MET A 14 -1.50 -1.70 -3.66
N ASP A 15 -0.83 -2.48 -4.51
CA ASP A 15 -1.44 -3.43 -5.46
C ASP A 15 -1.87 -4.71 -4.73
N ILE A 16 -2.90 -4.60 -3.90
CA ILE A 16 -3.41 -5.68 -3.06
C ILE A 16 -4.77 -6.18 -3.53
N GLN A 17 -4.94 -7.51 -3.59
CA GLN A 17 -6.25 -8.10 -3.87
C GLN A 17 -7.17 -8.04 -2.64
N VAL A 18 -6.60 -8.23 -1.45
CA VAL A 18 -7.30 -8.25 -0.17
C VAL A 18 -6.47 -7.48 0.84
N SER A 19 -7.09 -6.52 1.52
CA SER A 19 -6.43 -5.80 2.62
C SER A 19 -6.42 -6.67 3.87
N SER A 20 -5.24 -7.20 4.20
CA SER A 20 -5.05 -8.14 5.32
C SER A 20 -5.50 -7.58 6.67
N ASN A 21 -5.36 -6.26 6.87
CA ASN A 21 -5.78 -5.59 8.10
C ASN A 21 -7.28 -5.28 8.16
N PHE A 22 -8.03 -5.43 7.06
CA PHE A 22 -9.47 -5.14 7.06
C PHE A 22 -10.26 -6.07 8.00
N GLU A 23 -9.74 -7.28 8.28
CA GLU A 23 -10.29 -8.18 9.30
C GLU A 23 -10.34 -7.54 10.70
N ARG A 24 -9.38 -6.67 11.05
CA ARG A 24 -9.39 -5.95 12.34
C ARG A 24 -10.56 -4.97 12.43
N LEU A 25 -10.86 -4.25 11.34
CA LEU A 25 -12.02 -3.36 11.30
C LEU A 25 -13.33 -4.15 11.30
N LEU A 26 -13.38 -5.29 10.59
CA LEU A 26 -14.53 -6.21 10.63
C LEU A 26 -14.81 -6.71 12.04
N PHE A 27 -13.77 -7.03 12.81
CA PHE A 27 -13.90 -7.42 14.20
C PHE A 27 -14.55 -6.33 15.05
N GLU A 28 -14.13 -5.06 14.90
CA GLU A 28 -14.77 -3.94 15.60
C GLU A 28 -16.24 -3.74 15.18
N MET A 29 -16.54 -3.81 13.87
CA MET A 29 -17.91 -3.73 13.35
C MET A 29 -18.80 -4.88 13.85
N ASN A 30 -18.21 -6.06 14.09
CA ASN A 30 -18.88 -7.21 14.70
C ASN A 30 -18.92 -7.12 16.24
N LYS A 31 -18.71 -5.93 16.83
CA LYS A 31 -18.72 -5.71 18.28
C LYS A 31 -17.72 -6.61 19.02
N ARG A 32 -16.58 -6.88 18.39
CA ARG A 32 -15.52 -7.76 18.89
C ARG A 32 -15.96 -9.21 19.08
N ASP A 33 -16.98 -9.65 18.35
CA ASP A 33 -17.37 -11.06 18.28
C ASP A 33 -16.44 -11.81 17.32
N GLY A 34 -15.56 -12.63 17.91
CA GLY A 34 -14.61 -13.46 17.18
C GLY A 34 -15.27 -14.58 16.37
N ALA A 35 -16.39 -15.14 16.85
CA ALA A 35 -17.11 -16.19 16.16
C ALA A 35 -17.82 -15.63 14.91
N ALA A 36 -18.48 -14.48 15.04
CA ALA A 36 -19.10 -13.77 13.91
C ALA A 36 -18.06 -13.38 12.85
N THR A 37 -16.92 -12.84 13.29
CA THR A 37 -15.81 -12.44 12.39
C THR A 37 -15.23 -13.65 11.66
N SER A 38 -14.97 -14.74 12.37
CA SER A 38 -14.48 -16.00 11.78
C SER A 38 -15.46 -16.58 10.76
N ALA A 39 -16.76 -16.58 11.06
CA ALA A 39 -17.80 -17.03 10.14
C ALA A 39 -17.85 -16.16 8.87
N GLN A 40 -17.78 -14.84 9.02
CA GLN A 40 -17.74 -13.91 7.88
C GLN A 40 -16.49 -14.10 7.02
N MET A 41 -15.33 -14.33 7.64
CA MET A 41 -14.08 -14.58 6.91
C MET A 41 -14.06 -15.93 6.22
N THR A 42 -14.70 -16.94 6.80
CA THR A 42 -14.91 -18.24 6.14
C THR A 42 -15.77 -18.09 4.89
N ARG A 43 -16.92 -17.40 5.00
CA ARG A 43 -17.78 -17.10 3.83
C ARG A 43 -17.05 -16.30 2.76
N PHE A 44 -16.21 -15.33 3.14
CA PHE A 44 -15.41 -14.57 2.17
C PHE A 44 -14.42 -15.47 1.42
N ARG A 45 -13.74 -16.41 2.10
CA ARG A 45 -12.80 -17.33 1.45
C ARG A 45 -13.48 -18.21 0.41
N GLU A 46 -14.71 -18.63 0.68
CA GLU A 46 -15.53 -19.46 -0.22
C GLU A 46 -16.09 -18.66 -1.39
N SER A 47 -16.77 -17.54 -1.11
CA SER A 47 -17.50 -16.74 -2.10
C SER A 47 -16.63 -15.72 -2.85
N LYS A 48 -15.43 -15.43 -2.34
CA LYS A 48 -14.55 -14.32 -2.77
C LYS A 48 -15.20 -12.93 -2.64
N GLN A 49 -16.30 -12.82 -1.90
CA GLN A 49 -17.05 -11.59 -1.72
C GLN A 49 -17.34 -11.33 -0.24
N LEU A 50 -17.17 -10.08 0.16
CA LEU A 50 -17.54 -9.61 1.49
C LEU A 50 -18.32 -8.31 1.34
N ALA A 51 -19.56 -8.33 1.83
CA ALA A 51 -20.41 -7.16 1.92
C ALA A 51 -20.53 -6.73 3.40
N VAL A 52 -20.62 -5.42 3.59
CA VAL A 52 -21.02 -4.78 4.86
C VAL A 52 -22.40 -4.20 4.58
N ASP A 53 -23.39 -4.50 5.42
CA ASP A 53 -24.74 -3.98 5.25
C ASP A 53 -24.79 -2.46 5.46
N ALA A 54 -25.84 -1.83 4.95
CA ALA A 54 -25.95 -0.37 4.95
C ALA A 54 -25.99 0.24 6.36
N ALA A 55 -26.54 -0.47 7.34
CA ALA A 55 -26.62 0.02 8.72
C ALA A 55 -25.21 0.01 9.35
N THR A 56 -24.51 -1.12 9.27
CA THR A 56 -23.12 -1.24 9.75
C THR A 56 -22.19 -0.26 9.04
N PHE A 57 -22.32 -0.10 7.71
CA PHE A 57 -21.53 0.85 6.94
C PHE A 57 -21.80 2.30 7.38
N GLY A 58 -23.08 2.65 7.59
CA GLY A 58 -23.51 3.97 8.03
C GLY A 58 -23.05 4.32 9.45
N GLU A 59 -22.99 3.34 10.34
CA GLU A 59 -22.53 3.49 11.71
C GLU A 59 -21.00 3.57 11.81
N TRP A 60 -20.28 2.65 11.16
CA TRP A 60 -18.84 2.46 11.40
C TRP A 60 -17.93 3.09 10.36
N ILE A 61 -18.35 3.15 9.09
CA ILE A 61 -17.45 3.52 7.99
C ILE A 61 -17.69 4.97 7.57
N ARG A 62 -18.93 5.29 7.18
CA ARG A 62 -19.30 6.59 6.62
C ARG A 62 -18.91 7.80 7.49
N PRO A 63 -18.98 7.74 8.84
CA PRO A 63 -18.66 8.90 9.68
C PRO A 63 -17.15 9.19 9.83
N VAL A 64 -16.28 8.19 9.65
CA VAL A 64 -14.85 8.30 10.03
C VAL A 64 -13.88 7.93 8.90
N PHE A 65 -14.32 7.23 7.86
CA PHE A 65 -13.50 6.88 6.71
C PHE A 65 -14.01 7.52 5.42
N ARG A 66 -13.07 8.02 4.61
CA ARG A 66 -13.28 8.41 3.22
C ARG A 66 -12.32 7.61 2.35
N GLY A 67 -12.77 7.21 1.17
CA GLY A 67 -11.97 6.45 0.23
C GLY A 67 -12.00 7.11 -1.14
N GLN A 68 -10.83 7.25 -1.75
CA GLN A 68 -10.68 7.77 -3.11
C GLN A 68 -9.84 6.81 -3.93
N ARG A 69 -10.23 6.63 -5.20
CA ARG A 69 -9.43 5.90 -6.19
C ARG A 69 -8.55 6.89 -6.95
N CYS A 70 -7.31 6.51 -7.18
CA CYS A 70 -6.33 7.25 -7.98
C CYS A 70 -5.86 6.34 -9.12
N SER A 71 -5.84 6.84 -10.36
CA SER A 71 -5.22 6.14 -11.49
C SER A 71 -3.73 6.51 -11.61
N ASP A 72 -2.99 5.77 -12.43
CA ASP A 72 -1.58 6.11 -12.72
C ASP A 72 -1.44 7.49 -13.38
N VAL A 73 -2.43 7.92 -14.17
CA VAL A 73 -2.45 9.27 -14.77
C VAL A 73 -2.56 10.32 -13.67
N ASP A 74 -3.53 10.19 -12.77
CA ASP A 74 -3.73 11.11 -11.64
C ASP A 74 -2.46 11.15 -10.76
N THR A 75 -1.83 9.99 -10.53
CA THR A 75 -0.58 9.87 -9.76
C THR A 75 0.55 10.66 -10.40
N LEU A 76 0.81 10.49 -11.70
CA LEU A 76 1.87 11.20 -12.41
C LEU A 76 1.61 12.71 -12.45
N GLU A 77 0.36 13.11 -12.72
CA GLU A 77 -0.05 14.51 -12.73
C GLU A 77 0.19 15.16 -11.36
N LYS A 78 -0.16 14.45 -10.28
CA LYS A 78 0.05 14.93 -8.91
C LYS A 78 1.54 15.07 -8.57
N ILE A 79 2.38 14.09 -8.91
CA ILE A 79 3.84 14.21 -8.71
C ILE A 79 4.38 15.45 -9.43
N ALA A 80 4.00 15.63 -10.70
CA ALA A 80 4.43 16.76 -11.51
C ALA A 80 3.94 18.11 -10.95
N GLU A 81 2.70 18.16 -10.48
CA GLU A 81 2.11 19.34 -9.85
C GLU A 81 2.85 19.74 -8.58
N VAL A 82 3.08 18.80 -7.66
CA VAL A 82 3.77 19.05 -6.39
C VAL A 82 5.19 19.55 -6.65
N HIS A 83 5.90 18.94 -7.61
CA HIS A 83 7.22 19.39 -8.00
C HIS A 83 7.20 20.82 -8.56
N ARG A 84 6.29 21.15 -9.47
CA ARG A 84 6.18 22.51 -10.04
C ARG A 84 5.80 23.56 -9.00
N ARG A 85 4.88 23.25 -8.09
CA ARG A 85 4.34 24.22 -7.12
C ARG A 85 5.25 24.42 -5.91
N HIS A 86 5.90 23.36 -5.45
CA HIS A 86 6.61 23.37 -4.16
C HIS A 86 8.10 23.04 -4.29
N GLY A 87 8.58 22.61 -5.46
CA GLY A 87 9.97 22.18 -5.65
C GLY A 87 10.30 20.86 -4.94
N VAL A 88 9.29 20.09 -4.51
CA VAL A 88 9.45 18.83 -3.79
C VAL A 88 9.15 17.65 -4.71
N LEU A 89 10.02 16.64 -4.70
CA LEU A 89 9.76 15.36 -5.33
C LEU A 89 9.08 14.42 -4.33
N VAL A 90 7.96 13.84 -4.74
CA VAL A 90 7.22 12.83 -3.96
C VAL A 90 7.19 11.51 -4.72
N ASP A 91 7.15 10.41 -3.98
CA ASP A 91 6.99 9.09 -4.56
C ASP A 91 5.52 8.85 -4.98
N PRO A 92 5.23 7.84 -5.82
CA PRO A 92 3.88 7.58 -6.30
C PRO A 92 2.87 7.25 -5.19
N HIS A 93 3.29 6.62 -4.09
CA HIS A 93 2.38 6.28 -2.99
C HIS A 93 1.95 7.55 -2.22
N THR A 94 2.89 8.48 -1.98
CA THR A 94 2.58 9.79 -1.41
C THR A 94 1.64 10.59 -2.32
N ALA A 95 1.88 10.56 -3.64
CA ALA A 95 1.03 11.25 -4.60
C ALA A 95 -0.41 10.74 -4.58
N VAL A 96 -0.64 9.42 -4.46
CA VAL A 96 -1.99 8.86 -4.26
C VAL A 96 -2.67 9.44 -3.02
N GLY A 97 -1.94 9.57 -1.91
CA GLY A 97 -2.45 10.20 -0.68
C GLY A 97 -2.82 11.68 -0.87
N LEU A 98 -2.05 12.42 -1.66
CA LEU A 98 -2.33 13.83 -1.98
C LEU A 98 -3.55 13.97 -2.91
N VAL A 99 -3.71 13.09 -3.91
CA VAL A 99 -4.94 13.06 -4.73
C VAL A 99 -6.17 12.78 -3.87
N ALA A 100 -6.07 11.83 -2.93
CA ALA A 100 -7.16 11.55 -2.00
C ALA A 100 -7.46 12.75 -1.09
N THR A 101 -6.43 13.48 -0.66
CA THR A 101 -6.56 14.70 0.15
C THR A 101 -7.36 15.76 -0.59
N ASP A 102 -6.97 16.08 -1.83
CA ASP A 102 -7.67 17.07 -2.65
C ASP A 102 -9.14 16.72 -2.91
N ALA A 103 -9.44 15.43 -3.05
CA ALA A 103 -10.80 14.97 -3.32
C ALA A 103 -11.68 14.90 -2.06
N CYS A 104 -11.09 14.67 -0.88
CA CYS A 104 -11.84 14.32 0.32
C CYS A 104 -11.88 15.40 1.40
N ALA A 105 -10.88 16.28 1.44
CA ALA A 105 -10.72 17.30 2.47
C ALA A 105 -11.71 18.45 2.27
N ALA A 106 -12.22 19.01 3.38
CA ALA A 106 -12.93 20.29 3.33
C ALA A 106 -11.95 21.47 3.11
N PRO A 107 -12.40 22.61 2.54
CA PRO A 107 -11.51 23.73 2.19
C PRO A 107 -10.58 24.24 3.30
N ASP A 108 -11.04 24.19 4.57
CA ASP A 108 -10.28 24.67 5.73
C ASP A 108 -9.86 23.53 6.67
N GLU A 109 -9.90 22.28 6.20
CA GLU A 109 -9.51 21.12 6.98
C GLU A 109 -7.98 20.93 6.93
N PRO A 110 -7.26 21.03 8.06
CA PRO A 110 -5.83 20.72 8.07
C PRO A 110 -5.63 19.22 7.89
N VAL A 111 -5.00 18.83 6.78
CA VAL A 111 -4.72 17.42 6.47
C VAL A 111 -3.25 17.10 6.60
N VAL A 112 -2.96 15.99 7.26
CA VAL A 112 -1.64 15.36 7.27
C VAL A 112 -1.64 14.19 6.31
N THR A 113 -0.98 14.34 5.17
CA THR A 113 -0.76 13.24 4.22
C THR A 113 0.51 12.48 4.57
N LEU A 114 0.41 11.17 4.77
CA LEU A 114 1.57 10.34 5.09
C LEU A 114 2.42 10.10 3.85
N ALA A 115 3.66 10.60 3.86
CA ALA A 115 4.65 10.27 2.84
C ALA A 115 5.31 8.93 3.16
N THR A 116 4.86 7.85 2.50
CA THR A 116 5.17 6.47 2.91
C THR A 116 6.48 5.92 2.33
N ALA A 117 7.06 6.59 1.32
CA ALA A 117 8.34 6.23 0.77
C ALA A 117 9.13 7.45 0.28
N HIS A 118 10.46 7.31 0.27
CA HIS A 118 11.35 8.28 -0.36
C HIS A 118 11.25 8.16 -1.90
N PRO A 119 11.25 9.26 -2.67
CA PRO A 119 11.10 9.24 -4.14
C PRO A 119 12.16 8.37 -4.85
N ALA A 120 13.38 8.29 -4.30
CA ALA A 120 14.43 7.43 -4.84
C ALA A 120 14.09 5.93 -4.86
N LYS A 121 13.12 5.46 -4.05
CA LYS A 121 12.65 4.07 -4.08
C LYS A 121 11.83 3.75 -5.33
N PHE A 122 11.27 4.76 -5.98
CA PHE A 122 10.40 4.64 -7.16
C PHE A 122 10.83 5.65 -8.23
N ALA A 123 12.14 5.70 -8.49
CA ALA A 123 12.78 6.73 -9.29
C ALA A 123 12.22 6.84 -10.72
N ASP A 124 11.76 5.72 -11.30
CA ASP A 124 11.25 5.70 -12.68
C ASP A 124 9.90 6.41 -12.80
N ALA A 125 8.98 6.22 -11.85
CA ALA A 125 7.70 6.96 -11.82
C ALA A 125 7.93 8.47 -11.64
N VAL A 126 8.87 8.84 -10.77
CA VAL A 126 9.23 10.25 -10.53
C VAL A 126 9.86 10.87 -11.78
N ALA A 127 10.79 10.16 -12.43
CA ALA A 127 11.42 10.60 -13.67
C ALA A 127 10.41 10.74 -14.81
N GLN A 128 9.46 9.81 -14.92
CA GLN A 128 8.38 9.89 -15.90
C GLN A 128 7.48 11.12 -15.68
N ALA A 129 7.14 11.43 -14.43
CA ALA A 129 6.27 12.57 -14.11
C ALA A 129 6.96 13.94 -14.27
N THR A 130 8.25 14.02 -13.93
CA THR A 130 8.93 15.31 -13.72
C THR A 130 10.11 15.56 -14.66
N GLY A 131 10.61 14.54 -15.35
CA GLY A 131 11.90 14.55 -16.05
C GLY A 131 13.11 14.48 -15.11
N VAL A 132 12.91 14.46 -13.79
CA VAL A 132 13.98 14.44 -12.79
C VAL A 132 14.09 13.04 -12.18
N ARG A 133 15.29 12.44 -12.25
CA ARG A 133 15.56 11.18 -11.57
C ARG A 133 16.08 11.47 -10.14
N PRO A 134 15.35 11.09 -9.09
CA PRO A 134 15.76 11.38 -7.71
C PRO A 134 17.06 10.64 -7.35
N SER A 135 17.98 11.36 -6.70
CA SER A 135 19.21 10.77 -6.16
C SER A 135 18.96 10.01 -4.85
N LEU A 136 19.86 9.08 -4.52
CA LEU A 136 19.87 8.48 -3.18
C LEU A 136 20.23 9.54 -2.12
N PRO A 137 19.75 9.37 -0.87
CA PRO A 137 20.24 10.15 0.26
C PRO A 137 21.76 10.01 0.43
N ALA A 138 22.44 11.06 0.90
CA ALA A 138 23.90 11.10 0.99
C ALA A 138 24.53 9.92 1.76
N HIS A 139 23.89 9.48 2.86
CA HIS A 139 24.35 8.34 3.66
C HIS A 139 24.15 6.96 2.99
N MET A 140 23.48 6.93 1.83
CA MET A 140 23.27 5.74 1.00
C MET A 140 23.86 5.92 -0.40
N ALA A 141 24.71 6.93 -0.65
CA ALA A 141 25.23 7.22 -1.99
C ALA A 141 26.00 6.02 -2.60
N ASP A 142 26.64 5.21 -1.75
CA ASP A 142 27.40 4.01 -2.09
C ASP A 142 26.53 2.73 -2.15
N LEU A 143 25.20 2.82 -1.98
CA LEU A 143 24.34 1.64 -1.81
C LEU A 143 24.53 0.60 -2.92
N PHE A 144 24.65 1.04 -4.18
CA PHE A 144 24.81 0.16 -5.34
C PHE A 144 26.25 -0.38 -5.51
N GLU A 145 27.21 0.11 -4.72
CA GLU A 145 28.60 -0.36 -4.71
C GLU A 145 28.83 -1.43 -3.63
N ARG A 146 27.91 -1.57 -2.69
CA ARG A 146 28.01 -2.54 -1.59
C ARG A 146 27.84 -3.97 -2.10
N PRO A 147 28.60 -4.95 -1.58
CA PRO A 147 28.44 -6.34 -1.96
C PRO A 147 27.07 -6.88 -1.55
N GLU A 148 26.38 -7.54 -2.47
CA GLU A 148 25.15 -8.27 -2.18
C GLU A 148 25.48 -9.65 -1.59
N HIS A 149 24.80 -10.00 -0.50
CA HIS A 149 24.89 -11.31 0.13
C HIS A 149 23.55 -12.04 0.00
N THR A 150 23.41 -12.86 -1.03
CA THR A 150 22.18 -13.59 -1.35
C THR A 150 22.48 -15.07 -1.57
N THR A 151 21.48 -15.93 -1.34
CA THR A 151 21.54 -17.36 -1.68
C THR A 151 20.38 -17.68 -2.61
N GLN A 152 20.70 -18.11 -3.83
CA GLN A 152 19.67 -18.55 -4.79
C GLN A 152 19.19 -19.95 -4.42
N LEU A 153 17.87 -20.12 -4.38
CA LEU A 153 17.21 -21.40 -4.12
C LEU A 153 16.26 -21.74 -5.27
N PRO A 154 16.08 -23.03 -5.59
CA PRO A 154 15.02 -23.42 -6.51
C PRO A 154 13.65 -23.07 -5.93
N ASN A 155 12.65 -22.92 -6.81
CA ASN A 155 11.24 -22.78 -6.43
C ASN A 155 10.69 -24.12 -5.91
N ASP A 156 11.20 -24.56 -4.76
CA ASP A 156 10.89 -25.82 -4.11
C ASP A 156 10.75 -25.61 -2.60
N LEU A 157 9.61 -26.04 -2.04
CA LEU A 157 9.28 -25.82 -0.62
C LEU A 157 10.31 -26.50 0.30
N VAL A 158 10.74 -27.72 -0.05
CA VAL A 158 11.65 -28.50 0.79
C VAL A 158 13.03 -27.87 0.82
N ALA A 159 13.52 -27.36 -0.32
CA ALA A 159 14.79 -26.63 -0.40
C ALA A 159 14.78 -25.38 0.47
N VAL A 160 13.71 -24.58 0.43
CA VAL A 160 13.55 -23.38 1.27
C VAL A 160 13.51 -23.74 2.75
N GLN A 161 12.70 -24.74 3.14
CA GLN A 161 12.61 -25.20 4.53
C GLN A 161 13.96 -25.70 5.07
N ARG A 162 14.68 -26.49 4.27
CA ARG A 162 16.00 -27.00 4.64
C ARG A 162 17.01 -25.86 4.80
N PHE A 163 17.01 -24.88 3.90
CA PHE A 163 17.88 -23.70 4.01
C PHE A 163 17.61 -22.91 5.29
N VAL A 164 16.33 -22.59 5.58
CA VAL A 164 15.94 -21.91 6.82
C VAL A 164 16.41 -22.69 8.05
N ALA A 165 16.15 -24.00 8.11
CA ALA A 165 16.59 -24.85 9.22
C ALA A 165 18.12 -24.86 9.38
N SER A 166 18.87 -24.82 8.29
CA SER A 166 20.35 -24.78 8.32
C SER A 166 20.90 -23.44 8.82
N ALA A 167 20.14 -22.34 8.66
CA ALA A 167 20.54 -21.00 9.06
C ALA A 167 20.09 -20.64 10.49
N THR A 168 19.20 -21.42 11.09
CA THR A 168 18.79 -21.24 12.48
C THR A 168 19.76 -21.93 13.43
N THR A 169 20.29 -21.23 14.43
CA THR A 169 21.05 -21.82 15.54
C THR A 169 20.14 -22.49 16.59
N ALA A 170 18.93 -22.86 16.23
CA ALA A 170 17.99 -23.52 17.13
C ALA A 170 18.54 -24.91 17.47
N ARG A 171 19.21 -25.01 18.62
CA ARG A 171 19.38 -26.27 19.35
C ARG A 171 18.07 -26.68 20.00
#